data_AF-A0A2N3GF90-F1
#
_entry.id   AF-A0A2N3GF90-F1
#
_cell.length_a   1.000
_cell.length_b   1.000
_cell.length_c   1.000
_cell.angle_alpha   90.00
_cell.angle_beta   90.00
_cell.angle_gamma   90.00
#
_symmetry.space_group_name_H-M   'P 1'
#
loop_
_entity.id
_entity.type
_entity.pdbx_description
1 polymer ?
#
loop_
_entity_poly.entity_id
_entity_poly.type
_entity_poly.pdbx_seq_one_letter_code
_entity_poly.pdbx_strand_id
1 'polypeptide(L)'
;MMASEKAKELAAKQKAELKAAKLAKKNSNNPADWPWYRQLWQTYKVTADVDPKLNLYVILAFVGAVVVFTVIGIIFQPWWMWLLLGITAGITADLYILMERAKKATFIRYAGQPGSAEVAFGMLDKKKWTYTAALTATRQLDVVHRVVGPPGIVLVSEGQPGRVKALVSAEVKKHEQVAYGVPVLTVSMGDGEGQVPLDGLNKYLAKLPKKLAPAQLNDVKARLKALDAVRPRVPLPRGPMPTMKGAARAMRGR
;
A
#
# COMPACT_ATOMS: atom_id res chain seq x y z
N MET A 1 -24.94 32.90 36.32
CA MET A 1 -23.76 32.05 36.65
C MET A 1 -23.87 30.59 36.14
N MET A 2 -25.07 30.05 35.89
CA MET A 2 -25.29 28.64 35.48
C MET A 2 -24.74 28.21 34.10
N ALA A 3 -24.55 29.13 33.15
CA ALA A 3 -24.00 28.82 31.83
C ALA A 3 -22.49 28.48 31.86
N SER A 4 -21.77 28.99 32.87
CA SER A 4 -20.32 28.79 33.03
C SER A 4 -19.97 27.41 33.58
N GLU A 5 -20.79 26.86 34.46
CA GLU A 5 -20.56 25.54 35.08
C GLU A 5 -20.82 24.40 34.09
N LYS A 6 -21.91 24.47 33.31
CA LYS A 6 -22.19 23.51 32.23
C LYS A 6 -21.11 23.52 31.14
N ALA A 7 -20.53 24.69 30.83
CA ALA A 7 -19.41 24.80 29.90
C ALA A 7 -18.13 24.15 30.45
N LYS A 8 -17.86 24.30 31.75
CA LYS A 8 -16.73 23.63 32.43
C LYS A 8 -16.91 22.12 32.49
N GLU A 9 -18.12 21.62 32.73
CA GLU A 9 -18.44 20.19 32.73
C GLU A 9 -18.32 19.56 31.33
N LEU A 10 -18.82 20.23 30.29
CA LEU A 10 -18.64 19.79 28.90
C LEU A 10 -17.16 19.78 28.52
N ALA A 11 -16.39 20.80 28.89
CA ALA A 11 -14.95 20.83 28.66
C ALA A 11 -14.20 19.72 29.42
N ALA A 12 -14.63 19.37 30.62
CA ALA A 12 -14.07 18.26 31.39
C ALA A 12 -14.38 16.90 30.76
N LYS A 13 -15.63 16.69 30.29
CA LYS A 13 -16.03 15.48 29.54
C LYS A 13 -15.28 15.35 28.23
N GLN A 14 -15.17 16.42 27.45
CA GLN A 14 -14.35 16.45 26.22
C GLN A 14 -12.88 16.15 26.51
N LYS A 15 -12.29 16.69 27.57
CA LYS A 15 -10.91 16.37 27.98
C LYS A 15 -10.76 14.91 28.41
N ALA A 16 -11.76 14.33 29.08
CA ALA A 16 -11.75 12.92 29.48
C ALA A 16 -11.88 11.99 28.26
N GLU A 17 -12.77 12.30 27.31
CA GLU A 17 -12.93 11.57 26.05
C GLU A 17 -11.69 11.67 25.17
N LEU A 18 -11.07 12.86 25.06
CA LEU A 18 -9.80 13.03 24.36
C LEU A 18 -8.66 12.24 25.00
N LYS A 19 -8.62 12.14 26.34
CA LYS A 19 -7.65 11.30 27.06
C LYS A 19 -7.92 9.82 26.83
N ALA A 20 -9.18 9.39 26.88
CA ALA A 20 -9.59 8.01 26.60
C ALA A 20 -9.27 7.62 25.15
N ALA A 21 -9.55 8.48 24.18
CA ALA A 21 -9.20 8.28 22.77
C ALA A 21 -7.68 8.27 22.55
N LYS A 22 -6.91 9.12 23.24
CA LYS A 22 -5.44 9.08 23.21
C LYS A 22 -4.87 7.80 23.81
N LEU A 23 -5.46 7.29 24.91
CA LEU A 23 -5.09 6.02 25.52
C LEU A 23 -5.43 4.84 24.61
N ALA A 24 -6.60 4.85 23.99
CA ALA A 24 -7.01 3.86 23.01
C ALA A 24 -6.05 3.83 21.80
N LYS A 25 -5.67 4.99 21.26
CA LYS A 25 -4.66 5.09 20.18
C LYS A 25 -3.28 4.60 20.62
N LYS A 26 -2.83 4.93 21.83
CA LYS A 26 -1.55 4.45 22.37
C LYS A 26 -1.49 2.93 22.53
N ASN A 27 -2.62 2.30 22.85
CA ASN A 27 -2.73 0.85 23.03
C ASN A 27 -3.19 0.13 21.76
N SER A 28 -3.38 0.85 20.64
CA SER A 28 -3.80 0.25 19.38
C SER A 28 -2.67 -0.55 18.72
N ASN A 29 -3.01 -1.75 18.27
CA ASN A 29 -2.11 -2.61 17.48
C ASN A 29 -2.09 -2.26 15.98
N ASN A 30 -2.85 -1.23 15.56
CA ASN A 30 -2.81 -0.77 14.18
C ASN A 30 -1.56 0.11 13.95
N PRO A 31 -0.69 -0.22 12.96
CA PRO A 31 0.47 0.61 12.64
C PRO A 31 0.14 2.08 12.32
N ALA A 32 -1.08 2.36 11.84
CA ALA A 32 -1.52 3.72 11.54
C ALA A 32 -1.68 4.61 12.79
N ASP A 33 -1.91 4.01 13.96
CA ASP A 33 -2.07 4.72 15.23
C ASP A 33 -0.73 4.96 15.95
N TRP A 34 0.36 4.36 15.45
CA TRP A 34 1.67 4.49 16.06
C TRP A 34 2.28 5.87 15.78
N PRO A 35 3.13 6.38 16.68
CA PRO A 35 3.89 7.59 16.40
C PRO A 35 4.85 7.37 15.22
N TRP A 36 5.11 8.44 14.47
CA TRP A 36 5.87 8.40 13.20
C TRP A 36 7.26 7.75 13.35
N TYR A 37 7.98 7.99 14.46
CA TYR A 37 9.30 7.39 14.70
C TYR A 37 9.23 5.86 14.84
N ARG A 38 8.17 5.33 15.46
CA ARG A 38 7.96 3.88 15.61
C ARG A 38 7.59 3.25 14.28
N GLN A 39 6.81 3.95 13.45
CA GLN A 39 6.51 3.52 12.09
C GLN A 39 7.78 3.44 11.24
N LEU A 40 8.64 4.47 11.31
CA LEU A 40 9.93 4.47 10.60
C LEU A 40 10.85 3.34 11.08
N TRP A 41 11.00 3.17 12.40
CA TRP A 41 11.86 2.12 12.94
C TRP A 41 11.35 0.71 12.60
N GLN A 42 10.03 0.48 12.66
CA GLN A 42 9.44 -0.78 12.23
C GLN A 42 9.67 -1.02 10.74
N THR A 43 9.50 0.00 9.90
CA THR A 43 9.72 -0.08 8.46
C THR A 43 11.18 -0.40 8.16
N TYR A 44 12.12 0.28 8.83
CA TYR A 44 13.55 -0.02 8.74
C TYR A 44 13.85 -1.46 9.14
N LYS A 45 13.35 -1.93 10.29
CA LYS A 45 13.59 -3.29 10.77
C LYS A 45 13.11 -4.34 9.78
N VAL A 46 11.85 -4.23 9.33
CA VAL A 46 11.26 -5.18 8.36
C VAL A 46 11.97 -5.13 7.02
N THR A 47 12.46 -3.96 6.61
CA THR A 47 13.19 -3.80 5.34
C THR A 47 14.60 -4.39 5.45
N ALA A 48 15.32 -4.13 6.55
CA ALA A 48 16.66 -4.66 6.79
C ALA A 48 16.68 -6.20 6.92
N ASP A 49 15.60 -6.79 7.44
CA ASP A 49 15.43 -8.25 7.51
C ASP A 49 15.37 -8.89 6.11
N VAL A 50 14.91 -8.17 5.08
CA VAL A 50 14.76 -8.66 3.70
C VAL A 50 15.91 -8.19 2.79
N ASP A 51 16.38 -6.95 2.97
CA ASP A 51 17.48 -6.35 2.21
C ASP A 51 18.63 -5.93 3.15
N PRO A 52 19.60 -6.82 3.42
CA PRO A 52 20.71 -6.52 4.33
C PRO A 52 21.65 -5.43 3.80
N LYS A 53 21.61 -5.14 2.48
CA LYS A 53 22.41 -4.07 1.89
C LYS A 53 21.86 -2.69 2.25
N LEU A 54 20.62 -2.59 2.76
CA LEU A 54 20.01 -1.34 3.19
C LEU A 54 20.93 -0.54 4.11
N ASN A 55 21.52 -1.19 5.11
CA ASN A 55 22.36 -0.53 6.11
C ASN A 55 23.59 0.13 5.45
N LEU A 56 24.18 -0.54 4.46
CA LEU A 56 25.30 0.01 3.70
C LEU A 56 24.87 1.26 2.92
N TYR A 57 23.73 1.22 2.22
CA TYR A 57 23.26 2.36 1.44
C TYR A 57 22.89 3.57 2.31
N VAL A 58 22.23 3.35 3.45
CA VAL A 58 21.87 4.42 4.40
C VAL A 58 23.13 5.06 4.96
N ILE A 59 24.09 4.27 5.45
CA ILE A 59 25.34 4.82 6.00
C ILE A 59 26.13 5.58 4.93
N LEU A 60 26.26 5.02 3.72
CA LEU A 60 26.98 5.66 2.62
C LEU A 60 26.30 6.95 2.16
N ALA A 61 24.97 6.99 2.10
CA ALA A 61 24.23 8.18 1.69
C ALA A 61 24.35 9.30 2.72
N PHE A 62 24.20 8.98 4.01
CA PHE A 62 24.37 9.96 5.09
C PHE A 62 25.79 10.53 5.12
N VAL A 63 26.79 9.65 5.19
CA VAL A 63 28.20 10.06 5.25
C VAL A 63 28.60 10.79 3.98
N GLY A 64 28.19 10.28 2.82
CA GLY A 64 28.45 10.91 1.53
C GLY A 64 27.87 12.33 1.46
N ALA A 65 26.62 12.53 1.87
CA ALA A 65 26.00 13.85 1.90
C ALA A 65 26.76 14.79 2.86
N VAL A 66 27.00 14.37 4.10
CA VAL A 66 27.71 15.20 5.08
C VAL A 66 29.10 15.59 4.57
N VAL A 67 29.86 14.65 4.01
CA VAL A 67 31.21 14.91 3.47
C VAL A 67 31.14 15.90 2.29
N VAL A 68 30.26 15.68 1.32
CA VAL A 68 30.11 16.55 0.15
C VAL A 68 29.77 17.98 0.56
N PHE A 69 28.76 18.15 1.41
CA PHE A 69 28.34 19.47 1.87
C PHE A 69 29.40 20.13 2.78
N THR A 70 30.13 19.36 3.58
CA THR A 70 31.24 19.91 4.39
C THR A 70 32.37 20.42 3.50
N VAL A 71 32.77 19.66 2.48
CA VAL A 71 33.79 20.09 1.50
C VAL A 71 33.36 21.36 0.77
N ILE A 72 32.09 21.44 0.35
CA ILE A 72 31.52 22.66 -0.23
C ILE A 72 31.61 23.82 0.77
N GLY A 73 31.28 23.61 2.04
CA GLY A 73 31.34 24.65 3.06
C GLY A 73 32.74 25.15 3.40
N ILE A 74 33.77 24.31 3.27
CA ILE A 74 35.16 24.73 3.42
C ILE A 74 35.53 25.73 2.32
N ILE A 75 35.06 25.50 1.10
CA ILE A 75 35.29 26.38 -0.06
C ILE A 75 34.41 27.64 0.02
N PHE A 76 33.13 27.48 0.37
CA PHE A 76 32.13 28.55 0.47
C PHE A 76 31.79 28.84 1.93
N GLN A 77 32.53 29.73 2.57
CA GLN A 77 32.28 30.11 3.97
C GLN A 77 30.91 30.80 4.15
N PRO A 78 30.24 30.61 5.31
CA PRO A 78 30.71 29.88 6.48
C PRO A 78 30.41 28.37 6.45
N TRP A 79 31.42 27.55 6.75
CA TRP A 79 31.33 26.08 6.62
C TRP A 79 30.24 25.41 7.48
N TRP A 80 29.92 25.97 8.65
CA TRP A 80 28.94 25.39 9.59
C TRP A 80 27.51 25.38 9.05
N MET A 81 27.16 26.35 8.19
CA MET A 81 25.84 26.38 7.53
C MET A 81 25.70 25.21 6.55
N TRP A 82 26.75 24.94 5.78
CA TRP A 82 26.77 23.82 4.84
C TRP A 82 26.83 22.48 5.55
N LEU A 83 27.52 22.37 6.68
CA LEU A 83 27.48 21.16 7.51
C LEU A 83 26.05 20.85 7.97
N LEU A 84 25.32 21.85 8.47
CA LEU A 84 23.92 21.69 8.89
C LEU A 84 23.03 21.26 7.71
N LEU A 85 23.25 21.87 6.53
CA LEU A 85 22.57 21.47 5.30
C LEU A 85 22.92 20.03 4.89
N GLY A 86 24.18 19.63 5.04
CA GLY A 86 24.64 18.27 4.75
C GLY A 86 24.00 17.21 5.64
N ILE A 87 23.84 17.50 6.93
CA ILE A 87 23.16 16.60 7.88
C ILE A 87 21.68 16.45 7.49
N THR A 88 20.99 17.57 7.23
CA THR A 88 19.57 17.54 6.84
C THR A 88 19.35 16.88 5.47
N ALA A 89 20.25 17.12 4.51
CA ALA A 89 20.26 16.45 3.21
C ALA A 89 20.53 14.95 3.35
N GLY A 90 21.48 14.55 4.20
CA GLY A 90 21.79 13.15 4.51
C GLY A 90 20.59 12.40 5.07
N ILE A 91 19.93 12.95 6.10
CA ILE A 91 18.70 12.38 6.66
C ILE A 91 17.60 12.24 5.60
N THR A 92 17.47 13.25 4.73
CA THR A 92 16.48 13.24 3.65
C THR A 92 16.79 12.14 2.62
N ALA A 93 18.06 11.99 2.25
CA ALA A 93 18.52 10.93 1.35
C ALA A 93 18.29 9.53 1.96
N ASP A 94 18.58 9.34 3.24
CA ASP A 94 18.34 8.09 3.96
C ASP A 94 16.86 7.72 3.96
N LEU A 95 15.99 8.68 4.27
CA LEU A 95 14.54 8.48 4.24
C LEU A 95 14.06 8.11 2.83
N TYR A 96 14.59 8.77 1.79
CA TYR A 96 14.26 8.45 0.40
C TYR A 96 14.67 7.02 0.03
N ILE A 97 15.91 6.64 0.34
CA ILE A 97 16.45 5.29 0.08
C ILE A 97 15.64 4.25 0.84
N LEU A 98 15.37 4.49 2.13
CA LEU A 98 14.56 3.60 2.96
C LEU A 98 13.17 3.41 2.35
N MET A 99 12.50 4.47 1.90
CA MET A 99 11.18 4.37 1.29
C MET A 99 11.20 3.57 -0.02
N GLU A 100 12.21 3.75 -0.87
CA GLU A 100 12.33 2.99 -2.11
C GLU A 100 12.62 1.50 -1.85
N ARG A 101 13.55 1.23 -0.95
CA ARG A 101 13.95 -0.13 -0.54
C ARG A 101 12.81 -0.86 0.18
N ALA A 102 12.08 -0.17 1.05
CA ALA A 102 10.92 -0.73 1.74
C ALA A 102 9.83 -1.21 0.77
N LYS A 103 9.57 -0.46 -0.32
CA LYS A 103 8.64 -0.90 -1.37
C LYS A 103 9.11 -2.20 -2.03
N LYS A 104 10.38 -2.28 -2.41
CA LYS A 104 10.99 -3.47 -3.03
C LYS A 104 10.97 -4.67 -2.08
N ALA A 105 11.39 -4.49 -0.83
CA ALA A 105 11.38 -5.52 0.21
C ALA A 105 9.96 -6.03 0.49
N THR A 106 8.96 -5.14 0.45
CA THR A 106 7.55 -5.51 0.59
C THR A 106 7.12 -6.46 -0.54
N PHE A 107 7.47 -6.16 -1.80
CA PHE A 107 7.16 -7.07 -2.91
C PHE A 107 7.88 -8.42 -2.80
N ILE A 108 9.16 -8.42 -2.45
CA ILE A 108 9.93 -9.66 -2.27
C ILE A 108 9.30 -10.53 -1.17
N ARG A 109 8.89 -9.91 -0.05
CA ARG A 109 8.29 -10.61 1.08
C ARG A 109 6.94 -11.25 0.73
N TYR A 110 6.17 -10.61 -0.16
CA TYR A 110 4.84 -11.05 -0.54
C TYR A 110 4.79 -11.81 -1.88
N ALA A 111 5.90 -11.89 -2.61
CA ALA A 111 5.99 -12.70 -3.82
C ALA A 111 5.65 -14.17 -3.50
N GLY A 112 4.82 -14.78 -4.35
CA GLY A 112 4.38 -16.17 -4.21
C GLY A 112 3.35 -16.43 -3.10
N GLN A 113 2.91 -15.42 -2.34
CA GLN A 113 1.82 -15.57 -1.38
C GLN A 113 0.47 -15.30 -2.05
N PRO A 114 -0.55 -16.16 -1.85
CA PRO A 114 -1.89 -15.94 -2.38
C PRO A 114 -2.48 -14.58 -1.97
N GLY A 115 -2.98 -13.82 -2.95
CA GLY A 115 -3.55 -12.49 -2.75
C GLY A 115 -2.50 -11.37 -2.69
N SER A 116 -1.25 -11.66 -3.03
CA SER A 116 -0.14 -10.71 -3.03
C SER A 116 -0.36 -9.52 -3.97
N ALA A 117 -1.18 -9.68 -5.00
CA ALA A 117 -1.55 -8.62 -5.93
C ALA A 117 -2.11 -7.36 -5.22
N GLU A 118 -2.81 -7.54 -4.09
CA GLU A 118 -3.36 -6.44 -3.31
C GLU A 118 -2.29 -5.46 -2.83
N VAL A 119 -1.09 -5.96 -2.51
CA VAL A 119 0.05 -5.15 -2.08
C VAL A 119 0.47 -4.18 -3.18
N ALA A 120 0.49 -4.63 -4.43
CA ALA A 120 0.78 -3.77 -5.58
C ALA A 120 -0.31 -2.71 -5.76
N PHE A 121 -1.59 -3.12 -5.72
CA PHE A 121 -2.70 -2.18 -5.90
C PHE A 121 -2.78 -1.10 -4.81
N GLY A 122 -2.43 -1.44 -3.57
CA GLY A 122 -2.36 -0.49 -2.46
C GLY A 122 -1.35 0.65 -2.67
N MET A 123 -0.35 0.45 -3.53
CA MET A 123 0.64 1.46 -3.89
C MET A 123 0.27 2.29 -5.14
N LEU A 124 -0.84 1.99 -5.82
CA LEU A 124 -1.32 2.80 -6.95
C LEU A 124 -1.88 4.15 -6.46
N ASP A 125 -1.88 5.15 -7.34
CA ASP A 125 -2.46 6.47 -7.05
C ASP A 125 -3.97 6.35 -6.81
N LYS A 126 -4.38 6.43 -5.54
CA LYS A 126 -5.77 6.29 -5.08
C LYS A 126 -6.73 7.29 -5.71
N LYS A 127 -6.24 8.41 -6.27
CA LYS A 127 -7.09 9.38 -6.97
C LYS A 127 -7.52 8.87 -8.35
N LYS A 128 -6.65 8.10 -9.01
CA LYS A 128 -6.85 7.63 -10.40
C LYS A 128 -7.32 6.19 -10.46
N TRP A 129 -6.87 5.37 -9.51
CA TRP A 129 -7.10 3.93 -9.49
C TRP A 129 -8.02 3.54 -8.34
N THR A 130 -8.85 2.54 -8.58
CA THR A 130 -9.71 1.92 -7.57
C THR A 130 -9.63 0.42 -7.76
N TYR A 131 -9.36 -0.33 -6.71
CA TYR A 131 -9.21 -1.77 -6.80
C TYR A 131 -10.22 -2.49 -5.92
N THR A 132 -10.50 -3.74 -6.27
CA THR A 132 -11.31 -4.67 -5.50
C THR A 132 -10.50 -5.96 -5.42
N ALA A 133 -9.96 -6.25 -4.24
CA ALA A 133 -9.17 -7.46 -4.03
C ALA A 133 -10.09 -8.68 -3.95
N ALA A 134 -9.61 -9.82 -4.47
CA ALA A 134 -10.30 -11.11 -4.40
C ALA A 134 -11.78 -11.06 -4.80
N LEU A 135 -12.08 -10.57 -6.02
CA LEU A 135 -13.41 -10.63 -6.61
C LEU A 135 -13.96 -12.07 -6.65
N THR A 136 -13.07 -13.02 -6.94
CA THR A 136 -13.37 -14.44 -7.02
C THR A 136 -12.12 -15.20 -6.60
N ALA A 137 -12.32 -16.20 -5.77
CA ALA A 137 -11.25 -17.05 -5.26
C ALA A 137 -11.73 -18.50 -5.29
N THR A 138 -10.83 -19.42 -5.64
CA THR A 138 -11.06 -20.86 -5.55
C THR A 138 -10.49 -21.41 -4.24
N ARG A 139 -10.86 -22.65 -3.90
CA ARG A 139 -10.24 -23.38 -2.77
C ARG A 139 -8.75 -23.63 -2.99
N GLN A 140 -8.32 -23.65 -4.25
CA GLN A 140 -6.95 -23.82 -4.69
C GLN A 140 -6.14 -22.52 -4.66
N LEU A 141 -6.68 -21.46 -4.04
CA LEU A 141 -6.01 -20.17 -3.88
C LEU A 141 -5.74 -19.46 -5.22
N ASP A 142 -6.50 -19.81 -6.27
CA ASP A 142 -6.52 -19.02 -7.50
C ASP A 142 -7.45 -17.82 -7.29
N VAL A 143 -6.96 -16.61 -7.52
CA VAL A 143 -7.67 -15.37 -7.18
C VAL A 143 -7.73 -14.44 -8.38
N VAL A 144 -8.89 -13.81 -8.58
CA VAL A 144 -9.05 -12.72 -9.56
C VAL A 144 -9.33 -11.44 -8.79
N HIS A 145 -8.57 -10.40 -9.10
CA HIS A 145 -8.67 -9.06 -8.58
C HIS A 145 -9.15 -8.11 -9.68
N ARG A 146 -9.82 -7.03 -9.29
CA ARG A 146 -10.19 -5.95 -10.20
C ARG A 146 -9.36 -4.72 -9.91
N VAL A 147 -8.92 -4.06 -10.96
CA VAL A 147 -8.39 -2.71 -10.91
C VAL A 147 -9.11 -1.87 -11.95
N VAL A 148 -9.64 -0.73 -11.54
CA VAL A 148 -10.34 0.24 -12.40
C VAL A 148 -9.50 1.50 -12.44
N GLY A 149 -9.19 1.98 -13.64
CA GLY A 149 -8.40 3.19 -13.83
C GLY A 149 -8.44 3.70 -15.26
N PRO A 150 -7.56 4.64 -15.63
CA PRO A 150 -7.53 5.25 -16.96
C PRO A 150 -7.56 4.29 -18.17
N PRO A 151 -6.95 3.09 -18.13
CA PRO A 151 -7.05 2.17 -19.27
C PRO A 151 -8.40 1.45 -19.41
N GLY A 152 -9.26 1.48 -18.39
CA GLY A 152 -10.49 0.70 -18.33
C GLY A 152 -10.58 -0.16 -17.07
N ILE A 153 -11.19 -1.33 -17.23
CA ILE A 153 -11.25 -2.38 -16.22
C ILE A 153 -10.12 -3.36 -16.49
N VAL A 154 -9.25 -3.59 -15.51
CA VAL A 154 -8.18 -4.59 -15.59
C VAL A 154 -8.47 -5.69 -14.59
N LEU A 155 -8.62 -6.92 -15.08
CA LEU A 155 -8.75 -8.11 -14.28
C LEU A 155 -7.36 -8.73 -14.12
N VAL A 156 -6.83 -8.66 -12.91
CA VAL A 156 -5.53 -9.24 -12.58
C VAL A 156 -5.77 -10.57 -11.90
N SER A 157 -5.12 -11.61 -12.38
CA SER A 157 -5.35 -12.97 -11.95
C SER A 157 -4.09 -13.60 -11.39
N GLU A 158 -4.24 -14.35 -10.30
CA GLU A 158 -3.17 -15.00 -9.54
C GLU A 158 -3.49 -16.49 -9.43
N GLY A 159 -2.48 -17.34 -9.65
CA GLY A 159 -2.61 -18.79 -9.56
C GLY A 159 -2.14 -19.50 -10.83
N GLN A 160 -2.56 -20.76 -10.99
CA GLN A 160 -2.08 -21.58 -12.09
C GLN A 160 -2.79 -21.22 -13.41
N PRO A 161 -2.06 -20.91 -14.52
CA PRO A 161 -2.64 -20.40 -15.76
C PRO A 161 -3.83 -21.19 -16.31
N GLY A 162 -3.76 -22.53 -16.28
CA GLY A 162 -4.81 -23.40 -16.80
C GLY A 162 -6.15 -23.27 -16.07
N ARG A 163 -6.13 -23.18 -14.73
CA ARG A 163 -7.35 -23.04 -13.91
C ARG A 163 -7.87 -21.61 -13.92
N VAL A 164 -6.94 -20.65 -13.86
CA VAL A 164 -7.24 -19.22 -13.79
C VAL A 164 -7.91 -18.72 -15.06
N LYS A 165 -7.55 -19.25 -16.24
CA LYS A 165 -8.13 -18.82 -17.52
C LYS A 165 -9.66 -18.89 -17.54
N ALA A 166 -10.24 -20.00 -17.05
CA ALA A 166 -11.69 -20.16 -16.99
C ALA A 166 -12.36 -19.15 -16.04
N LEU A 167 -11.74 -18.89 -14.87
CA LEU A 167 -12.21 -17.91 -13.91
C LEU A 167 -12.19 -16.49 -14.49
N VAL A 168 -11.08 -16.13 -15.14
CA VAL A 168 -10.91 -14.83 -15.78
C VAL A 168 -11.93 -14.65 -16.90
N SER A 169 -12.11 -15.64 -17.78
CA SER A 169 -13.10 -15.56 -18.86
C SER A 169 -14.54 -15.40 -18.35
N ALA A 170 -14.89 -16.05 -17.24
CA ALA A 170 -16.18 -15.86 -16.59
C ALA A 170 -16.35 -14.43 -16.05
N GLU A 171 -15.30 -13.87 -15.46
CA GLU A 171 -15.32 -12.50 -14.96
C GLU A 171 -15.32 -11.46 -16.09
N VAL A 172 -14.59 -11.68 -17.19
CA VAL A 172 -14.61 -10.79 -18.36
C VAL A 172 -16.04 -10.62 -18.87
N LYS A 173 -16.76 -11.73 -19.12
CA LYS A 173 -18.14 -11.69 -19.62
C LYS A 173 -19.07 -10.87 -18.71
N LYS A 174 -18.97 -11.04 -17.39
CA LYS A 174 -19.78 -10.27 -16.42
C LYS A 174 -19.45 -8.78 -16.46
N HIS A 175 -18.18 -8.42 -16.61
CA HIS A 175 -17.75 -7.02 -16.64
C HIS A 175 -18.09 -6.34 -17.96
N GLU A 176 -17.99 -7.04 -19.08
CA GLU A 176 -18.38 -6.53 -20.41
C GLU A 176 -19.89 -6.26 -20.50
N GLN A 177 -20.72 -7.11 -19.89
CA GLN A 177 -22.18 -6.91 -19.84
C GLN A 177 -22.58 -5.65 -19.07
N VAL A 178 -21.87 -5.33 -17.98
CA VAL A 178 -22.22 -4.20 -17.10
C VAL A 178 -21.56 -2.89 -17.56
N ALA A 179 -20.35 -2.97 -18.10
CA ALA A 179 -19.56 -1.82 -18.51
C ALA A 179 -19.45 -1.74 -20.03
N TYR A 180 -20.60 -1.61 -20.70
CA TYR A 180 -20.65 -1.50 -22.16
C TYR A 180 -19.81 -0.32 -22.68
N GLY A 181 -19.01 -0.57 -23.72
CA GLY A 181 -18.09 0.41 -24.32
C GLY A 181 -16.80 0.65 -23.52
N VAL A 182 -16.57 -0.07 -22.42
CA VAL A 182 -15.36 0.05 -21.60
C VAL A 182 -14.41 -1.12 -21.89
N PRO A 183 -13.12 -0.85 -22.18
CA PRO A 183 -12.13 -1.91 -22.36
C PRO A 183 -11.97 -2.77 -21.09
N VAL A 184 -12.11 -4.09 -21.24
CA VAL A 184 -11.79 -5.08 -20.21
C VAL A 184 -10.48 -5.76 -20.58
N LEU A 185 -9.42 -5.49 -19.83
CA LEU A 185 -8.09 -6.06 -20.02
C LEU A 185 -7.86 -7.18 -19.00
N THR A 186 -7.12 -8.20 -19.39
CA THR A 186 -6.74 -9.30 -18.50
C THR A 186 -5.23 -9.33 -18.33
N VAL A 187 -4.78 -9.59 -17.11
CA VAL A 187 -3.37 -9.71 -16.76
C VAL A 187 -3.19 -10.94 -15.88
N SER A 188 -2.27 -11.82 -16.24
CA SER A 188 -1.85 -12.92 -15.38
C SER A 188 -0.62 -12.48 -14.58
N MET A 189 -0.72 -12.57 -13.26
CA MET A 189 0.37 -12.27 -12.33
C MET A 189 1.05 -13.57 -11.92
N GLY A 190 2.38 -13.55 -11.90
CA GLY A 190 3.23 -14.67 -11.55
C GLY A 190 4.61 -14.55 -12.17
N ASP A 191 5.46 -15.55 -11.94
CA ASP A 191 6.86 -15.55 -12.38
C ASP A 191 7.10 -16.37 -13.66
N GLY A 192 6.04 -16.92 -14.26
CA GLY A 192 6.11 -17.73 -15.49
C GLY A 192 6.13 -16.90 -16.78
N GLU A 193 6.31 -17.58 -17.92
CA GLU A 193 6.27 -16.94 -19.24
C GLU A 193 4.91 -16.28 -19.52
N GLY A 194 4.94 -15.04 -20.01
CA GLY A 194 3.74 -14.25 -20.29
C GLY A 194 3.01 -13.74 -19.04
N GLN A 195 3.54 -13.98 -17.85
CA GLN A 195 3.03 -13.43 -16.60
C GLN A 195 3.80 -12.17 -16.20
N VAL A 196 3.14 -11.29 -15.43
CA VAL A 196 3.74 -10.08 -14.89
C VAL A 196 4.13 -10.35 -13.43
N PRO A 197 5.41 -10.18 -13.06
CA PRO A 197 5.84 -10.36 -11.67
C PRO A 197 5.26 -9.24 -10.78
N LEU A 198 5.13 -9.53 -9.50
CA LEU A 198 4.47 -8.64 -8.53
C LEU A 198 5.13 -7.25 -8.44
N ASP A 199 6.46 -7.20 -8.48
CA ASP A 199 7.25 -5.97 -8.41
C ASP A 199 7.07 -5.08 -9.66
N GLY A 200 6.81 -5.70 -10.81
CA GLY A 200 6.58 -5.06 -12.11
C GLY A 200 5.13 -4.66 -12.35
N LEU A 201 4.17 -5.22 -11.62
CA LEU A 201 2.74 -5.06 -11.89
C LEU A 201 2.29 -3.60 -11.93
N ASN A 202 2.73 -2.78 -10.98
CA ASN A 202 2.37 -1.36 -10.93
C ASN A 202 2.89 -0.59 -12.15
N LYS A 203 4.13 -0.87 -12.58
CA LYS A 203 4.72 -0.25 -13.77
C LYS A 203 4.00 -0.70 -15.04
N TYR A 204 3.64 -1.98 -15.12
CA TYR A 204 2.89 -2.54 -16.23
C TYR A 204 1.51 -1.87 -16.36
N LEU A 205 0.74 -1.80 -15.26
CA LEU A 205 -0.58 -1.15 -15.24
C LEU A 205 -0.49 0.34 -15.61
N ALA A 206 0.53 1.05 -15.14
CA ALA A 206 0.73 2.47 -15.45
C ALA A 206 1.08 2.75 -16.92
N LYS A 207 1.64 1.76 -17.64
CA LYS A 207 2.01 1.87 -19.06
C LYS A 207 0.85 1.56 -20.01
N LEU A 208 -0.25 0.99 -19.52
CA LEU A 208 -1.40 0.67 -20.36
C LEU A 208 -1.99 1.93 -21.01
N PRO A 209 -2.49 1.83 -22.26
CA PRO A 209 -3.04 2.98 -22.99
C PRO A 209 -4.27 3.51 -22.27
N LYS A 210 -4.30 4.82 -22.03
CA LYS A 210 -5.40 5.51 -21.35
C LYS A 210 -6.56 5.66 -22.34
N LYS A 211 -7.69 5.00 -22.05
CA LYS A 211 -8.87 4.98 -22.93
C LYS A 211 -10.08 5.67 -22.32
N LEU A 212 -10.10 5.90 -21.00
CA LEU A 212 -11.22 6.52 -20.30
C LEU A 212 -10.89 7.94 -19.84
N ALA A 213 -11.86 8.84 -20.02
CA ALA A 213 -11.85 10.17 -19.41
C ALA A 213 -12.21 10.09 -17.92
N PRO A 214 -11.80 11.07 -17.08
CA PRO A 214 -12.13 11.08 -15.65
C PRO A 214 -13.64 11.00 -15.33
N ALA A 215 -14.49 11.62 -16.14
CA ALA A 215 -15.94 11.55 -15.97
C ALA A 215 -16.49 10.14 -16.19
N GLN A 216 -16.01 9.46 -17.25
CA GLN A 216 -16.37 8.07 -17.54
C GLN A 216 -15.91 7.12 -16.45
N LEU A 217 -14.76 7.38 -15.81
CA LEU A 217 -14.28 6.55 -14.70
C LEU A 217 -15.25 6.50 -13.53
N ASN A 218 -15.92 7.60 -13.21
CA ASN A 218 -16.88 7.64 -12.10
C ASN A 218 -18.14 6.85 -12.41
N ASP A 219 -18.64 6.94 -13.65
CA ASP A 219 -19.78 6.16 -14.12
C ASP A 219 -19.46 4.65 -14.10
N VAL A 220 -18.28 4.26 -14.61
CA VAL A 220 -17.80 2.87 -14.55
C VAL A 220 -17.74 2.37 -13.11
N LYS A 221 -17.20 3.17 -12.18
CA LYS A 221 -17.17 2.82 -10.75
C LYS A 221 -18.58 2.62 -10.18
N ALA A 222 -19.54 3.46 -10.55
CA ALA A 222 -20.92 3.36 -10.07
C ALA A 222 -21.60 2.08 -10.56
N ARG A 223 -21.48 1.76 -11.86
CA ARG A 223 -22.02 0.53 -12.46
C ARG A 223 -21.41 -0.73 -11.84
N LEU A 224 -20.09 -0.74 -11.62
CA LEU A 224 -19.41 -1.86 -10.98
C LEU A 224 -19.81 -2.03 -9.51
N LYS A 225 -20.06 -0.94 -8.79
CA LYS A 225 -20.58 -1.00 -7.42
C LYS A 225 -21.97 -1.66 -7.38
N ALA A 226 -22.82 -1.39 -8.36
CA ALA A 226 -24.11 -2.06 -8.49
C ALA A 226 -23.96 -3.55 -8.78
N LEU A 227 -23.02 -3.94 -9.66
CA LEU A 227 -22.68 -5.35 -9.91
C LEU A 227 -22.22 -6.05 -8.63
N ASP A 228 -21.37 -5.41 -7.84
CA ASP A 228 -20.85 -6.01 -6.60
C ASP A 228 -21.94 -6.16 -5.52
N ALA A 229 -22.96 -5.29 -5.51
CA ALA A 229 -24.06 -5.37 -4.55
C ALA A 229 -24.91 -6.64 -4.70
N VAL A 230 -24.95 -7.21 -5.91
CA VAL A 230 -25.73 -8.42 -6.26
C VAL A 230 -24.86 -9.69 -6.16
N ARG A 231 -23.55 -9.57 -5.94
CA ARG A 231 -22.63 -10.72 -5.87
C ARG A 231 -22.69 -11.44 -4.51
N PRO A 232 -22.64 -12.79 -4.50
CA PRO A 232 -22.38 -13.54 -3.28
C PRO A 232 -21.01 -13.17 -2.71
N ARG A 233 -20.92 -12.94 -1.39
CA ARG A 233 -19.63 -12.67 -0.72
C ARG A 233 -18.75 -13.93 -0.79
N VAL A 234 -17.70 -13.88 -1.60
CA VAL A 234 -16.71 -14.95 -1.71
C VAL A 234 -15.91 -15.03 -0.40
N PRO A 235 -15.54 -16.22 0.10
CA PRO A 235 -14.59 -16.34 1.20
C PRO A 235 -13.24 -15.78 0.74
N LEU A 236 -12.89 -14.57 1.21
CA LEU A 236 -11.59 -13.98 0.89
C LEU A 236 -10.48 -14.91 1.42
N PRO A 237 -9.49 -15.30 0.59
CA PRO A 237 -8.21 -15.74 1.11
C PRO A 237 -7.68 -14.56 1.92
N ARG A 238 -7.56 -14.75 3.23
CA ARG A 238 -7.08 -13.70 4.11
C ARG A 238 -5.69 -13.34 3.61
N GLY A 239 -5.54 -12.10 3.13
CA GLY A 239 -4.25 -11.56 2.74
C GLY A 239 -3.22 -11.79 3.84
N PRO A 240 -1.94 -11.64 3.52
CA PRO A 240 -0.82 -12.03 4.36
C PRO A 240 -1.08 -11.76 5.85
N MET A 241 -1.37 -12.84 6.58
CA MET A 241 -1.66 -12.73 8.00
C MET A 241 -0.38 -12.18 8.66
N PRO A 242 -0.49 -11.13 9.50
CA PRO A 242 0.67 -10.67 10.25
C PRO A 242 1.25 -11.86 11.00
N THR A 243 2.53 -12.12 10.77
CA THR A 243 3.30 -13.19 11.41
C THR A 243 2.94 -13.30 12.90
N MET A 244 2.57 -14.52 13.34
CA MET A 244 1.95 -14.84 14.63
C MET A 244 2.70 -14.37 15.89
N LYS A 245 3.91 -13.80 15.78
CA LYS A 245 4.65 -13.22 16.92
C LYS A 245 3.97 -12.01 17.59
N GLY A 246 2.91 -11.44 17.00
CA GLY A 246 2.09 -10.37 17.61
C GLY A 246 0.62 -10.73 17.87
N ALA A 247 0.06 -11.71 17.15
CA ALA A 247 -1.37 -12.05 17.23
C ALA A 247 -1.76 -12.70 18.57
N ALA A 248 -0.85 -13.46 19.18
CA ALA A 248 -1.08 -14.09 20.48
C ALA A 248 -1.25 -13.06 21.62
N ARG A 249 -0.70 -11.85 21.49
CA ARG A 249 -0.90 -10.76 22.47
C ARG A 249 -2.23 -10.02 22.27
N ALA A 250 -2.81 -10.05 21.06
CA ALA A 250 -4.09 -9.41 20.77
C ALA A 250 -5.30 -10.22 21.28
N MET A 251 -5.14 -11.53 21.50
CA MET A 251 -6.20 -12.43 21.98
C MET A 251 -6.26 -12.56 23.51
N ARG A 252 -5.33 -11.94 24.25
CA ARG A 252 -5.20 -12.13 25.71
C ARG A 252 -5.49 -10.87 26.53
N GLY A 253 -6.24 -9.92 25.98
CA GLY A 253 -6.65 -8.70 26.67
C GLY A 253 -8.10 -8.33 26.33
N ARG A 254 -9.03 -8.93 27.07
CA ARG A 254 -10.33 -8.34 27.39
C ARG A 254 -10.38 -8.21 28.91
#